data_AF-A0A7U4X9K9-F1
#
_entry.id   AF-A0A7U4X9K9-F1
#
_cell.length_a   1.000
_cell.length_b   1.000
_cell.length_c   1.000
_cell.angle_alpha   90.00
_cell.angle_beta   90.00
_cell.angle_gamma   90.00
#
_symmetry.space_group_name_H-M   'P 1'
#
loop_
_entity.id
_entity.type
_entity.pdbx_description
1 polymer ?
#
loop_
_entity_poly.entity_id
_entity_poly.type
_entity_poly.pdbx_seq_one_letter_code
_entity_poly.pdbx_strand_id
1 'polypeptide(L)'
;MKIKNYTPTKGFIWILLLVVFIAWVVYKCVPLTNEEREGELRRLMEAKNRRLAQEFDAITDTDRARLPKYDSRKFILIKRNKRFWLIPKEYYGVDGLNVIWPDTVNDLLNKKWKNEFGYGTFFRISMYSKQYYDGDLNTFNYVLCTSKINRFKWNGILIRIYNAHFINITDEQYLDVCLTTLKILNVKIKELHFVN
;
A
#
# COMPACT_ATOMS: atom_id res chain seq x y z
N MET A 1 68.00 11.18 22.36
CA MET A 1 67.63 10.03 21.51
C MET A 1 67.44 10.55 20.08
N LYS A 2 68.35 10.25 19.16
CA LYS A 2 68.28 10.77 17.77
C LYS A 2 67.35 9.87 16.95
N ILE A 3 66.21 10.41 16.54
CA ILE A 3 65.31 9.75 15.59
C ILE A 3 66.05 9.73 14.24
N LYS A 4 66.37 8.53 13.73
CA LYS A 4 66.95 8.37 12.40
C LYS A 4 65.85 8.67 11.37
N ASN A 5 66.06 9.68 10.53
CA ASN A 5 65.20 9.96 9.38
C ASN A 5 65.41 8.87 8.32
N TYR A 6 64.55 7.86 8.35
CA TYR A 6 64.55 6.78 7.35
C TYR A 6 63.94 7.32 6.06
N THR A 7 64.75 7.41 5.01
CA THR A 7 64.26 7.71 3.66
C THR A 7 63.87 6.39 2.98
N PRO A 8 62.58 6.17 2.68
CA PRO A 8 62.14 4.91 2.10
C PRO A 8 62.78 4.69 0.73
N THR A 9 63.31 3.49 0.51
CA THR A 9 63.91 3.13 -0.77
C THR A 9 62.84 3.07 -1.87
N LYS A 10 63.20 3.37 -3.12
CA LYS A 10 62.26 3.36 -4.26
C LYS A 10 61.49 2.03 -4.37
N GLY A 11 62.12 0.90 -4.01
CA GLY A 11 61.49 -0.42 -3.98
C GLY A 11 60.38 -0.55 -2.93
N PHE A 12 60.53 0.07 -1.76
CA PHE A 12 59.50 0.07 -0.72
C PHE A 12 58.25 0.83 -1.16
N ILE A 13 58.43 1.96 -1.87
CA ILE A 13 57.33 2.77 -2.41
C ILE A 13 56.54 1.96 -3.46
N TRP A 14 57.23 1.23 -4.34
CA TRP A 14 56.59 0.38 -5.35
C TRP A 14 55.79 -0.77 -4.73
N ILE A 15 56.33 -1.42 -3.70
CA ILE A 15 55.63 -2.48 -2.97
C ILE A 15 54.38 -1.91 -2.27
N LEU A 16 54.51 -0.74 -1.63
CA LEU A 16 53.38 -0.08 -0.97
C LEU A 16 52.26 0.25 -1.98
N LEU A 17 52.61 0.81 -3.14
CA LEU A 17 51.65 1.12 -4.20
C LEU A 17 50.95 -0.13 -4.73
N LEU A 18 51.69 -1.24 -4.89
CA LEU A 18 51.14 -2.51 -5.34
C LEU A 18 50.19 -3.12 -4.32
N VAL A 19 50.50 -3.02 -3.01
CA VAL A 19 49.59 -3.43 -1.93
C VAL A 19 48.33 -2.57 -1.90
N VAL A 20 48.46 -1.25 -2.04
CA VAL A 20 47.29 -0.35 -2.12
C VAL A 20 46.43 -0.67 -3.34
N PHE A 21 47.04 -0.96 -4.48
CA PHE A 21 46.33 -1.34 -5.70
C PHE A 21 45.58 -2.66 -5.53
N ILE A 22 46.22 -3.69 -4.96
CA ILE A 22 45.57 -4.98 -4.67
C ILE A 22 44.42 -4.78 -3.67
N ALA A 23 44.61 -4.02 -2.60
CA ALA A 23 43.55 -3.72 -1.63
C ALA A 23 42.36 -3.01 -2.27
N TRP A 24 42.61 -2.09 -3.20
CA TRP A 24 41.57 -1.38 -3.96
C TRP A 24 40.80 -2.31 -4.90
N VAL A 25 41.50 -3.18 -5.64
CA VAL A 25 40.87 -4.19 -6.50
C VAL A 25 40.04 -5.18 -5.68
N VAL A 26 40.58 -5.67 -4.55
CA VAL A 26 39.85 -6.57 -3.64
C VAL A 26 38.61 -5.89 -3.10
N TYR A 27 38.70 -4.64 -2.63
CA TYR A 27 37.57 -3.85 -2.14
C TYR A 27 36.47 -3.68 -3.20
N LYS A 28 36.84 -3.45 -4.47
CA LYS A 28 35.89 -3.33 -5.60
C LYS A 28 35.31 -4.67 -6.06
N CYS A 29 36.00 -5.78 -5.79
CA CYS A 29 35.56 -7.14 -6.12
C CYS A 29 34.90 -7.87 -4.94
N VAL A 30 34.76 -7.25 -3.76
CA VAL A 30 33.95 -7.82 -2.67
C VAL A 30 32.51 -7.87 -3.17
N PRO A 31 31.88 -9.07 -3.25
CA PRO A 31 30.47 -9.15 -3.59
C PRO A 31 29.67 -8.34 -2.56
N LEU A 32 28.56 -7.74 -2.99
CA LEU A 32 27.57 -7.13 -2.10
C LEU A 32 27.44 -7.97 -0.84
N THR A 33 27.46 -7.32 0.33
CA THR A 33 27.31 -8.06 1.59
C THR A 33 26.04 -8.90 1.51
N ASN A 34 25.97 -10.03 2.22
CA ASN A 34 24.79 -10.90 2.17
C ASN A 34 23.50 -10.11 2.45
N GLU A 35 23.56 -9.10 3.32
CA GLU A 35 22.45 -8.18 3.63
C GLU A 35 22.03 -7.31 2.43
N GLU A 36 22.98 -6.76 1.67
CA GLU A 36 22.66 -5.96 0.48
C GLU A 36 22.05 -6.83 -0.62
N ARG A 37 22.58 -8.04 -0.81
CA ARG A 37 22.03 -9.01 -1.77
C ARG A 37 20.62 -9.46 -1.38
N GLU A 38 20.39 -9.73 -0.09
CA GLU A 38 19.05 -10.04 0.44
C GLU A 38 18.10 -8.86 0.29
N GLY A 39 18.57 -7.63 0.55
CA GLY A 39 17.80 -6.41 0.37
C GLY A 39 17.38 -6.19 -1.09
N GLU A 40 18.30 -6.38 -2.03
CA GLU A 40 18.01 -6.30 -3.47
C GLU A 40 17.02 -7.39 -3.89
N LEU A 41 17.23 -8.63 -3.46
CA LEU A 41 16.31 -9.73 -3.72
C LEU A 41 14.90 -9.43 -3.19
N ARG A 42 14.78 -8.89 -1.98
CA ARG A 42 13.50 -8.48 -1.39
C ARG A 42 12.82 -7.42 -2.24
N ARG A 43 13.54 -6.36 -2.64
CA ARG A 43 12.98 -5.30 -3.51
C ARG A 43 12.50 -5.83 -4.86
N LEU A 44 13.24 -6.77 -5.46
CA LEU A 44 12.84 -7.42 -6.71
C LEU A 44 11.57 -8.27 -6.54
N MET A 45 11.48 -9.04 -5.45
CA MET A 45 10.28 -9.79 -5.12
C MET A 45 9.07 -8.88 -4.88
N GLU A 46 9.22 -7.80 -4.10
CA GLU A 46 8.17 -6.80 -3.87
C GLU A 46 7.69 -6.15 -5.17
N ALA A 47 8.62 -5.79 -6.08
CA ALA A 47 8.28 -5.25 -7.39
C ALA A 47 7.52 -6.25 -8.27
N LYS A 48 7.94 -7.52 -8.26
CA LYS A 48 7.25 -8.60 -8.97
C LYS A 48 5.84 -8.84 -8.42
N ASN A 49 5.70 -8.90 -7.10
CA ASN A 49 4.42 -9.08 -6.43
C ASN A 49 3.44 -7.94 -6.77
N ARG A 50 3.92 -6.69 -6.79
CA ARG A 50 3.10 -5.54 -7.22
C ARG A 50 2.62 -5.67 -8.67
N ARG A 51 3.48 -6.10 -9.60
CA ARG A 51 3.08 -6.32 -11.00
C ARG A 51 2.04 -7.43 -11.12
N LEU A 52 2.25 -8.56 -10.45
CA LEU A 52 1.29 -9.67 -10.45
C LEU A 52 -0.06 -9.24 -9.84
N ALA A 53 -0.05 -8.40 -8.81
CA ALA A 53 -1.27 -7.80 -8.25
C ALA A 53 -2.03 -6.98 -9.30
N GLN A 54 -1.32 -6.10 -10.01
CA GLN A 54 -1.88 -5.25 -11.05
C GLN A 54 -2.46 -6.08 -12.20
N GLU A 55 -1.74 -7.10 -12.67
CA GLU A 55 -2.20 -7.99 -13.73
C GLU A 55 -3.45 -8.78 -13.31
N PHE A 56 -3.45 -9.28 -12.07
CA PHE A 56 -4.58 -10.05 -11.56
C PHE A 56 -5.84 -9.20 -11.35
N ASP A 57 -5.67 -7.98 -10.87
CA ASP A 57 -6.74 -7.00 -10.68
C ASP A 57 -7.02 -6.15 -11.93
N ALA A 58 -6.37 -6.44 -13.06
CA ALA A 58 -6.66 -5.82 -14.34
C ALA A 58 -7.99 -6.33 -14.90
N ILE A 59 -8.79 -5.39 -15.43
CA ILE A 59 -10.03 -5.68 -16.14
C ILE A 59 -9.68 -5.79 -17.64
N THR A 60 -9.86 -6.98 -18.20
CA THR A 60 -9.59 -7.25 -19.61
C THR A 60 -10.77 -6.86 -20.51
N ASP A 61 -10.55 -6.71 -21.81
CA ASP A 61 -11.64 -6.48 -22.77
C ASP A 61 -12.63 -7.66 -22.81
N THR A 62 -12.13 -8.88 -22.64
CA THR A 62 -12.96 -10.07 -22.48
C THR A 62 -13.82 -10.02 -21.22
N ASP A 63 -13.31 -9.49 -20.12
CA ASP A 63 -14.11 -9.27 -18.90
C ASP A 63 -15.22 -8.25 -19.20
N ARG A 64 -14.87 -7.11 -19.82
CA ARG A 64 -15.84 -6.03 -20.13
C ARG A 64 -16.96 -6.50 -21.04
N ALA A 65 -16.66 -7.32 -22.04
CA ALA A 65 -17.65 -7.85 -22.98
C ALA A 65 -18.69 -8.75 -22.30
N ARG A 66 -18.30 -9.46 -21.24
CA ARG A 66 -19.15 -10.40 -20.50
C ARG A 66 -19.88 -9.77 -19.31
N LEU A 67 -19.47 -8.57 -18.90
CA LEU A 67 -20.11 -7.86 -17.79
C LEU A 67 -21.36 -7.13 -18.26
N PRO A 68 -22.40 -7.03 -17.40
CA PRO A 68 -23.57 -6.22 -17.70
C PRO A 68 -23.17 -4.75 -17.87
N LYS A 69 -23.90 -4.04 -18.74
CA LYS A 69 -23.73 -2.59 -18.92
C LYS A 69 -24.06 -1.86 -17.62
N TYR A 70 -23.25 -0.85 -17.29
CA TYR A 70 -23.45 0.02 -16.13
C TYR A 70 -23.21 1.48 -16.54
N ASP A 71 -23.75 2.43 -15.76
CA ASP A 71 -23.56 3.86 -16.02
C ASP A 71 -22.16 4.30 -15.58
N SER A 72 -21.21 4.33 -16.51
CA SER A 72 -19.83 4.76 -16.28
C SER A 72 -19.71 6.24 -15.88
N ARG A 73 -20.78 7.04 -16.00
CA ARG A 73 -20.82 8.41 -15.50
C ARG A 73 -20.99 8.44 -13.98
N LYS A 74 -21.69 7.46 -13.42
CA LYS A 74 -21.99 7.35 -11.98
C LYS A 74 -21.05 6.43 -11.22
N PHE A 75 -20.53 5.38 -11.88
CA PHE A 75 -19.75 4.33 -11.23
C PHE A 75 -18.38 4.15 -11.86
N ILE A 76 -17.42 3.76 -11.02
CA ILE A 76 -16.13 3.20 -11.42
C ILE A 76 -16.18 1.70 -11.20
N LEU A 77 -15.72 0.94 -12.20
CA LEU A 77 -15.54 -0.49 -12.08
C LEU A 77 -14.13 -0.79 -11.62
N ILE A 78 -13.99 -1.55 -10.54
CA ILE A 78 -12.71 -2.14 -10.12
C ILE A 78 -12.83 -3.65 -10.07
N LYS A 79 -11.68 -4.33 -10.20
CA LYS A 79 -11.58 -5.77 -9.97
C LYS A 79 -10.69 -6.03 -8.76
N ARG A 80 -11.20 -6.82 -7.83
CA ARG A 80 -10.48 -7.27 -6.62
C ARG A 80 -10.83 -8.71 -6.37
N ASN A 81 -9.82 -9.54 -6.19
CA ASN A 81 -9.97 -10.96 -5.89
C ASN A 81 -10.83 -11.70 -6.94
N LYS A 82 -10.59 -11.44 -8.24
CA LYS A 82 -11.40 -11.92 -9.39
C LYS A 82 -12.87 -11.50 -9.41
N ARG A 83 -13.29 -10.61 -8.51
CA ARG A 83 -14.66 -10.09 -8.42
C ARG A 83 -14.71 -8.66 -8.90
N PHE A 84 -15.85 -8.26 -9.44
CA PHE A 84 -16.06 -6.97 -10.09
C PHE A 84 -16.94 -6.10 -9.22
N TRP A 85 -16.49 -4.88 -8.91
CA TRP A 85 -17.17 -3.99 -7.98
C TRP A 85 -17.44 -2.65 -8.64
N LEU A 86 -18.70 -2.22 -8.61
CA LEU A 86 -19.12 -0.89 -8.97
C LEU A 86 -19.09 0.02 -7.75
N ILE A 87 -18.19 0.99 -7.81
CA ILE A 87 -18.01 2.01 -6.79
C ILE A 87 -18.64 3.31 -7.29
N PRO A 88 -19.58 3.93 -6.54
CA PRO A 88 -20.06 5.26 -6.87
C PRO A 88 -18.89 6.25 -6.91
N LYS A 89 -18.83 7.10 -7.94
CA LYS A 89 -17.70 8.03 -8.14
C LYS A 89 -17.46 8.97 -6.96
N GLU A 90 -18.53 9.39 -6.28
CA GLU A 90 -18.45 10.24 -5.09
C GLU A 90 -17.63 9.63 -3.94
N TYR A 91 -17.55 8.30 -3.87
CA TYR A 91 -16.73 7.59 -2.90
C TYR A 91 -15.44 7.03 -3.49
N TYR A 92 -15.23 7.12 -4.81
CA TYR A 92 -14.08 6.46 -5.44
C TYR A 92 -12.76 7.14 -5.06
N GLY A 93 -11.79 6.31 -4.66
CA GLY A 93 -10.38 6.68 -4.51
C GLY A 93 -9.49 5.71 -5.27
N VAL A 94 -8.23 6.09 -5.53
CA VAL A 94 -7.29 5.37 -6.42
C VAL A 94 -7.34 3.83 -6.28
N ASP A 95 -7.23 3.31 -5.05
CA ASP A 95 -7.20 1.86 -4.77
C ASP A 95 -8.42 1.34 -4.00
N GLY A 96 -9.53 2.07 -4.00
CA GLY A 96 -10.73 1.72 -3.25
C GLY A 96 -11.67 2.89 -3.08
N LEU A 97 -11.84 3.35 -1.84
CA LEU A 97 -12.82 4.36 -1.47
C LEU A 97 -12.19 5.50 -0.67
N ASN A 98 -12.89 6.62 -0.61
CA ASN A 98 -12.61 7.72 0.30
C ASN A 98 -13.84 8.00 1.17
N VAL A 99 -13.60 8.31 2.44
CA VAL A 99 -14.60 8.86 3.37
C VAL A 99 -14.16 10.27 3.71
N ILE A 100 -14.97 11.26 3.32
CA ILE A 100 -14.67 12.68 3.58
C ILE A 100 -15.23 13.04 4.95
N TRP A 101 -14.36 13.52 5.83
CA TRP A 101 -14.74 13.98 7.16
C TRP A 101 -15.08 15.48 7.17
N PRO A 102 -16.10 15.90 7.93
CA PRO A 102 -17.11 15.07 8.60
C PRO A 102 -18.29 14.71 7.68
N ASP A 103 -18.35 15.28 6.48
CA ASP A 103 -19.57 15.33 5.67
C ASP A 103 -20.13 13.96 5.29
N THR A 104 -19.27 13.03 4.84
CA THR A 104 -19.70 11.67 4.49
C THR A 104 -20.20 10.90 5.71
N VAL A 105 -19.56 11.13 6.87
CA VAL A 105 -19.96 10.50 8.13
C VAL A 105 -21.30 11.05 8.61
N ASN A 106 -21.46 12.37 8.58
CA ASN A 106 -22.70 13.04 8.97
C ASN A 106 -23.87 12.60 8.10
N ASP A 107 -23.69 12.56 6.78
CA ASP A 107 -24.70 12.11 5.82
C ASP A 107 -25.10 10.65 6.05
N LEU A 108 -24.12 9.75 6.11
CA LEU A 108 -24.41 8.32 6.16
C LEU A 108 -24.80 7.81 7.54
N LEU A 109 -24.30 8.39 8.62
CA LEU A 109 -24.62 7.95 9.98
C LEU A 109 -25.62 8.86 10.70
N ASN A 110 -26.13 9.90 10.03
CA ASN A 110 -27.02 10.91 10.62
C ASN A 110 -26.40 11.56 11.87
N LYS A 111 -25.12 11.92 11.77
CA LYS A 111 -24.33 12.56 12.82
C LYS A 111 -24.19 14.06 12.56
N LYS A 112 -23.70 14.80 13.56
CA LYS A 112 -23.47 16.25 13.50
C LYS A 112 -22.07 16.63 13.97
N TRP A 113 -21.07 15.86 13.53
CA TRP A 113 -19.68 16.19 13.78
C TRP A 113 -19.33 17.53 13.15
N LYS A 114 -18.57 18.35 13.89
CA LYS A 114 -17.96 19.56 13.36
C LYS A 114 -16.64 19.21 12.71
N ASN A 115 -16.25 20.01 11.71
CA ASN A 115 -14.92 19.87 11.14
C ASN A 115 -13.90 20.56 12.05
N GLU A 116 -13.25 19.77 12.90
CA GLU A 116 -12.23 20.25 13.85
C GLU A 116 -10.82 20.24 13.24
N PHE A 117 -10.66 19.68 12.04
CA PHE A 117 -9.34 19.40 11.43
C PHE A 117 -9.04 20.26 10.19
N GLY A 118 -9.96 21.15 9.80
CA GLY A 118 -9.83 21.99 8.62
C GLY A 118 -10.32 21.33 7.32
N TYR A 119 -10.35 22.11 6.23
CA TYR A 119 -10.97 21.68 4.97
C TYR A 119 -10.22 20.50 4.33
N GLY A 120 -10.97 19.46 3.91
CA GLY A 120 -10.44 18.38 3.08
C GLY A 120 -9.90 17.15 3.80
N THR A 121 -10.20 16.91 5.08
CA THR A 121 -9.82 15.65 5.74
C THR A 121 -10.54 14.48 5.09
N PHE A 122 -9.80 13.51 4.56
CA PHE A 122 -10.38 12.26 4.07
C PHE A 122 -9.60 11.04 4.56
N PHE A 123 -10.35 9.97 4.80
CA PHE A 123 -9.83 8.66 5.08
C PHE A 123 -9.82 7.87 3.78
N ARG A 124 -8.66 7.30 3.43
CA ARG A 124 -8.50 6.42 2.28
C ARG A 124 -8.74 4.98 2.70
N ILE A 125 -9.70 4.33 2.06
CA ILE A 125 -10.09 2.95 2.30
C ILE A 125 -9.50 2.16 1.15
N SER A 126 -8.40 1.47 1.42
CA SER A 126 -7.73 0.63 0.43
C SER A 126 -8.37 -0.76 0.40
N MET A 127 -8.60 -1.27 -0.81
CA MET A 127 -9.12 -2.61 -1.05
C MET A 127 -8.05 -3.47 -1.71
N TYR A 128 -7.58 -4.52 -1.03
CA TYR A 128 -6.53 -5.41 -1.54
C TYR A 128 -7.01 -6.84 -1.77
N SER A 129 -6.50 -7.44 -2.84
CA SER A 129 -6.58 -8.87 -3.12
C SER A 129 -5.64 -9.64 -2.18
N LYS A 130 -6.17 -10.66 -1.48
CA LYS A 130 -5.42 -11.38 -0.43
C LYS A 130 -4.09 -11.96 -0.92
N GLN A 131 -4.10 -12.58 -2.10
CA GLN A 131 -2.94 -13.26 -2.72
C GLN A 131 -1.75 -12.36 -3.05
N TYR A 132 -1.94 -11.03 -3.08
CA TYR A 132 -0.86 -10.09 -3.41
C TYR A 132 -0.70 -8.98 -2.37
N TYR A 133 -1.24 -9.18 -1.18
CA TYR A 133 -0.97 -8.29 -0.07
C TYR A 133 0.38 -8.63 0.56
N ASP A 134 1.29 -7.66 0.55
CA ASP A 134 2.69 -7.82 0.97
C ASP A 134 2.91 -7.69 2.49
N GLY A 135 1.87 -7.31 3.23
CA GLY A 135 1.95 -7.20 4.69
C GLY A 135 1.46 -8.45 5.42
N ASP A 136 1.58 -8.43 6.75
CA ASP A 136 1.06 -9.51 7.58
C ASP A 136 -0.48 -9.59 7.53
N LEU A 137 -0.99 -10.67 6.95
CA LEU A 137 -2.42 -10.97 6.83
C LEU A 137 -3.10 -11.16 8.18
N ASN A 138 -2.36 -11.49 9.25
CA ASN A 138 -2.89 -11.65 10.60
C ASN A 138 -3.31 -10.31 11.21
N THR A 139 -2.82 -9.19 10.67
CA THR A 139 -3.22 -7.84 11.09
C THR A 139 -4.63 -7.45 10.61
N PHE A 140 -5.28 -8.28 9.77
CA PHE A 140 -6.67 -8.06 9.37
C PHE A 140 -7.60 -8.77 10.35
N ASN A 141 -8.14 -7.99 11.29
CA ASN A 141 -9.04 -8.48 12.31
C ASN A 141 -10.33 -9.05 11.71
N TYR A 142 -10.84 -10.10 12.34
CA TYR A 142 -12.19 -10.61 12.09
C TYR A 142 -13.26 -9.73 12.74
N VAL A 143 -12.92 -9.03 13.83
CA VAL A 143 -13.83 -8.12 14.53
C VAL A 143 -13.76 -6.73 13.91
N LEU A 144 -14.84 -6.33 13.26
CA LEU A 144 -14.98 -5.07 12.57
C LEU A 144 -15.00 -3.89 13.55
N CYS A 145 -14.38 -2.77 13.15
CA CYS A 145 -14.47 -1.47 13.84
C CYS A 145 -14.03 -1.46 15.31
N THR A 146 -13.00 -2.23 15.65
CA THR A 146 -12.31 -2.06 16.93
C THR A 146 -11.29 -0.93 16.80
N SER A 147 -11.27 0.04 17.73
CA SER A 147 -10.50 1.29 17.62
C SER A 147 -8.99 1.10 17.42
N LYS A 148 -8.47 -0.09 17.72
CA LYS A 148 -7.04 -0.40 17.64
C LYS A 148 -6.54 -0.84 16.27
N ILE A 149 -7.42 -1.33 15.37
CA ILE A 149 -6.96 -1.97 14.12
C ILE A 149 -7.80 -1.51 12.92
N ASN A 150 -7.19 -0.66 12.10
CA ASN A 150 -7.75 -0.10 10.86
C ASN A 150 -7.75 -1.09 9.68
N ARG A 151 -7.97 -2.38 9.95
CA ARG A 151 -7.81 -3.46 8.97
C ARG A 151 -8.81 -4.58 9.22
N PHE A 152 -9.58 -4.94 8.22
CA PHE A 152 -10.56 -6.03 8.31
C PHE A 152 -10.79 -6.73 6.97
N LYS A 153 -11.41 -7.91 7.03
CA LYS A 153 -11.81 -8.66 5.82
C LYS A 153 -13.28 -8.39 5.50
N TRP A 154 -13.56 -8.07 4.24
CA TRP A 154 -14.91 -7.89 3.71
C TRP A 154 -15.04 -8.65 2.40
N ASN A 155 -15.96 -9.62 2.31
CA ASN A 155 -16.18 -10.40 1.08
C ASN A 155 -14.88 -11.05 0.52
N GLY A 156 -13.97 -11.45 1.40
CA GLY A 156 -12.66 -12.01 1.02
C GLY A 156 -11.64 -10.97 0.53
N ILE A 157 -11.99 -9.69 0.50
CA ILE A 157 -11.12 -8.56 0.19
C ILE A 157 -10.58 -7.99 1.50
N LEU A 158 -9.32 -7.60 1.48
CA LEU A 158 -8.65 -6.97 2.61
C LEU A 158 -8.92 -5.46 2.56
N ILE A 159 -9.56 -4.94 3.60
CA ILE A 159 -9.87 -3.52 3.74
C ILE A 159 -8.92 -2.90 4.73
N ARG A 160 -8.29 -1.79 4.35
CA ARG A 160 -7.47 -0.97 5.24
C ARG A 160 -7.95 0.46 5.22
N ILE A 161 -8.33 0.98 6.38
CA ILE A 161 -8.64 2.40 6.57
C ILE A 161 -7.32 3.13 6.86
N TYR A 162 -7.09 4.21 6.15
CA TYR A 162 -5.90 5.03 6.30
C TYR A 162 -6.30 6.48 6.47
N ASN A 163 -5.85 7.07 7.57
CA ASN A 163 -5.94 8.50 7.78
C ASN A 163 -4.90 9.18 6.88
N ALA A 164 -5.35 9.72 5.74
CA ALA A 164 -4.45 10.22 4.71
C ALA A 164 -3.63 11.43 5.15
N HIS A 165 -4.14 12.18 6.12
CA HIS A 165 -3.53 13.41 6.63
C HIS A 165 -2.86 13.23 7.99
N PHE A 166 -2.81 12.00 8.51
CA PHE A 166 -2.20 11.68 9.81
C PHE A 166 -2.71 12.54 10.98
N ILE A 167 -3.97 12.98 10.91
CA ILE A 167 -4.58 13.78 11.97
C ILE A 167 -4.84 12.92 13.21
N ASN A 168 -4.77 13.52 14.39
CA ASN A 168 -5.17 12.83 15.61
C ASN A 168 -6.70 12.85 15.72
N ILE A 169 -7.33 11.68 15.76
CA ILE A 169 -8.78 11.55 15.92
C ILE A 169 -9.08 10.66 17.12
N THR A 170 -10.25 10.83 17.72
CA THR A 170 -10.70 10.04 18.88
C THR A 170 -11.14 8.65 18.47
N ASP A 171 -11.22 7.73 19.44
CA ASP A 171 -11.75 6.38 19.23
C ASP A 171 -13.19 6.39 18.69
N GLU A 172 -14.02 7.36 19.11
CA GLU A 172 -15.39 7.53 18.63
C GLU A 172 -15.42 7.97 17.15
N GLN A 173 -14.57 8.95 16.79
CA GLN A 173 -14.44 9.39 15.39
C GLN A 173 -13.94 8.25 14.51
N TYR A 174 -13.00 7.44 14.99
CA TYR A 174 -12.53 6.23 14.30
C TYR A 174 -13.65 5.22 14.08
N LEU A 175 -14.44 4.95 15.12
CA LEU A 175 -15.58 4.03 15.04
C LEU A 175 -16.58 4.51 13.98
N ASP A 176 -16.93 5.79 13.98
CA ASP A 176 -17.86 6.37 13.00
C ASP A 176 -17.30 6.32 11.58
N VAL A 177 -16.00 6.55 11.36
CA VAL A 177 -15.36 6.37 10.04
C VAL A 177 -15.42 4.91 9.59
N CYS A 178 -15.20 3.96 10.49
CA CYS A 178 -15.27 2.54 10.18
C CYS A 178 -16.70 2.09 9.84
N LEU A 179 -17.70 2.49 10.64
CA LEU A 179 -19.11 2.21 10.39
C LEU A 179 -19.57 2.84 9.06
N THR A 180 -19.12 4.06 8.78
CA THR A 180 -19.36 4.73 7.49
C THR A 180 -18.77 3.92 6.34
N THR A 181 -17.53 3.44 6.48
CA THR A 181 -16.88 2.57 5.50
C THR A 181 -17.68 1.30 5.25
N LEU A 182 -18.13 0.61 6.30
CA LEU A 182 -18.97 -0.58 6.17
C LEU A 182 -20.31 -0.29 5.49
N LYS A 183 -20.93 0.87 5.78
CA LYS A 183 -22.18 1.28 5.13
C LYS A 183 -21.98 1.51 3.64
N ILE A 184 -20.87 2.16 3.22
CA ILE A 184 -20.53 2.30 1.81
C ILE A 184 -20.32 0.91 1.16
N LEU A 185 -19.48 0.07 1.77
CA LEU A 185 -19.15 -1.26 1.27
C LEU A 185 -20.42 -2.13 1.08
N ASN A 186 -21.31 -2.17 2.06
CA ASN A 186 -22.45 -3.07 2.06
C ASN A 186 -23.69 -2.53 1.35
N VAL A 187 -23.87 -1.20 1.27
CA VAL A 187 -25.12 -0.59 0.77
C VAL A 187 -24.92 0.13 -0.56
N LYS A 188 -23.76 0.77 -0.76
CA LYS A 188 -23.52 1.67 -1.90
C LYS A 188 -22.77 0.98 -3.03
N ILE A 189 -21.85 0.08 -2.70
CA ILE A 189 -21.09 -0.69 -3.69
C ILE A 189 -21.92 -1.89 -4.14
N LYS A 190 -21.83 -2.20 -5.43
CA LYS A 190 -22.50 -3.37 -6.02
C LYS A 190 -21.46 -4.30 -6.61
N GLU A 191 -21.65 -5.60 -6.40
CA GLU A 191 -20.93 -6.60 -7.15
C GLU A 191 -21.57 -6.80 -8.52
N LEU A 192 -20.74 -6.97 -9.55
CA LEU A 192 -21.17 -7.46 -10.85
C LEU A 192 -20.69 -8.88 -11.07
N HIS A 193 -21.57 -9.66 -11.70
CA HIS A 193 -21.29 -10.98 -12.19
C HIS A 193 -21.36 -10.98 -13.72
N PHE A 194 -20.66 -11.92 -14.35
CA PHE A 194 -20.80 -12.11 -15.79
C PHE A 194 -22.25 -12.47 -16.14
N VAL A 195 -22.71 -11.95 -17.27
CA VAL A 195 -23.94 -12.42 -17.91
C VAL A 195 -23.54 -13.66 -18.71
N ASN A 196 -24.19 -14.79 -18.43
CA ASN A 196 -24.00 -16.02 -19.21
C ASN A 196 -24.55 -15.85 -20.63
#